data_AF-A0A1X6P9T4-F1
#
_entry.id   AF-A0A1X6P9T4-F1
#
_cell.length_a   1.000
_cell.length_b   1.000
_cell.length_c   1.000
_cell.angle_alpha   90.00
_cell.angle_beta   90.00
_cell.angle_gamma   90.00
#
_symmetry.space_group_name_H-M   'P 1'
#
loop_
_entity.id
_entity.type
_entity.pdbx_description
1 polymer ?
#
loop_
_entity_poly.entity_id
_entity_poly.type
_entity_poly.pdbx_seq_one_letter_code
_entity_poly.pdbx_strand_id
1 'polypeptide(L)'
;MRDLTLGTRVRVAAGAANGTAAAYSPVFFFSHADAAAVSAMVRLTVAGGGASTASPGHLLPVVRRRGGGGGGGGAAVLLPAADVVVGDRLGVAGGGWSAVVRVTRVAAAVGLYNPHTLAGGGCSSTGSPGPN
;
A
#
# COMPACT_ATOMS: atom_id res chain seq x y z
N MET A 1 -9.75 0.51 7.46
CA MET A 1 -10.02 -0.76 6.76
C MET A 1 -11.30 -1.42 7.30
N ARG A 2 -11.52 -1.47 8.62
CA ARG A 2 -12.73 -2.05 9.23
C ARG A 2 -14.08 -1.51 8.71
N ASP A 3 -14.09 -0.26 8.25
CA ASP A 3 -15.30 0.41 7.75
C ASP A 3 -15.51 0.22 6.23
N LEU A 4 -14.61 -0.52 5.55
CA LEU A 4 -14.78 -0.83 4.13
C LEU A 4 -15.79 -1.96 3.97
N THR A 5 -16.71 -1.78 3.02
CA THR A 5 -17.69 -2.78 2.60
C THR A 5 -17.54 -3.09 1.11
N LEU A 6 -18.16 -4.19 0.66
CA LEU A 6 -18.27 -4.47 -0.78
C LEU A 6 -18.94 -3.29 -1.48
N GLY A 7 -18.41 -2.90 -2.63
CA GLY A 7 -18.83 -1.73 -3.40
C GLY A 7 -18.14 -0.42 -2.98
N THR A 8 -17.49 -0.35 -1.82
CA THR A 8 -16.77 0.88 -1.40
C THR A 8 -15.68 1.21 -2.43
N ARG A 9 -15.72 2.43 -2.99
CA ARG A 9 -14.74 2.88 -3.99
C ARG A 9 -13.48 3.42 -3.31
N VAL A 10 -12.35 2.76 -3.57
CA VAL A 10 -11.05 3.13 -3.01
C VAL A 10 -10.11 3.63 -4.12
N ARG A 11 -9.22 4.58 -3.80
CA ARG A 11 -8.20 5.00 -4.77
C ARG A 11 -7.27 3.83 -5.08
N VAL A 12 -7.02 3.62 -6.37
CA VAL A 12 -6.03 2.68 -6.89
C VAL A 12 -4.97 3.45 -7.67
N ALA A 13 -3.76 2.88 -7.78
CA ALA A 13 -2.69 3.50 -8.55
C ALA A 13 -3.10 3.70 -10.02
N ALA A 14 -2.61 4.77 -10.65
CA ALA A 14 -2.80 5.00 -12.07
C ALA A 14 -2.21 3.82 -12.87
N GLY A 15 -2.93 3.33 -13.87
CA GLY A 15 -2.53 2.16 -14.66
C GLY A 15 -2.91 0.80 -14.06
N ALA A 16 -3.51 0.73 -12.86
CA ALA A 16 -4.06 -0.51 -12.31
C ALA A 16 -5.25 -1.05 -13.14
N ALA A 17 -5.95 -0.17 -13.87
CA ALA A 17 -6.94 -0.55 -14.87
C ALA A 17 -6.51 0.01 -16.24
N ASN A 18 -6.20 -0.87 -17.20
CA ASN A 18 -5.98 -0.61 -18.63
C ASN A 18 -5.84 0.87 -19.04
N GLY A 19 -4.70 1.49 -18.73
CA GLY A 19 -4.37 2.83 -19.23
C GLY A 19 -5.15 4.01 -18.65
N THR A 20 -5.93 3.83 -17.59
CA THR A 20 -6.65 4.94 -16.92
C THR A 20 -5.85 5.54 -15.76
N ALA A 21 -5.87 6.86 -15.63
CA ALA A 21 -5.37 7.57 -14.46
C ALA A 21 -6.07 7.08 -13.18
N ALA A 22 -5.46 7.25 -12.01
CA ALA A 22 -5.99 6.79 -10.72
C ALA A 22 -7.46 7.23 -10.50
N ALA A 23 -8.43 6.32 -10.73
CA ALA A 23 -9.85 6.68 -10.90
C ALA A 23 -10.80 6.15 -9.81
N TYR A 24 -10.29 5.44 -8.81
CA TYR A 24 -11.06 4.64 -7.86
C TYR A 24 -11.64 3.34 -8.45
N SER A 25 -11.60 2.27 -7.66
CA SER A 25 -12.17 0.96 -8.01
C SER A 25 -13.00 0.42 -6.83
N PRO A 26 -14.15 -0.22 -7.06
CA PRO A 26 -14.93 -0.81 -5.98
C PRO A 26 -14.19 -2.00 -5.37
N VAL A 27 -14.27 -2.14 -4.04
CA VAL A 27 -13.93 -3.38 -3.36
C VAL A 27 -14.95 -4.44 -3.76
N PHE A 28 -14.52 -5.55 -4.35
CA PHE A 28 -15.43 -6.61 -4.82
C PHE A 28 -15.30 -7.90 -4.00
N PHE A 29 -14.24 -8.03 -3.21
CA PHE A 29 -13.98 -9.22 -2.40
C PHE A 29 -13.06 -8.90 -1.23
N PHE A 30 -13.20 -9.64 -0.12
CA PHE A 30 -12.24 -9.65 0.97
C PHE A 30 -11.70 -11.06 1.15
N SER A 31 -10.40 -11.26 0.92
CA SER A 31 -9.74 -12.54 1.25
C SER A 31 -9.50 -12.70 2.75
N HIS A 32 -9.54 -11.58 3.49
CA HIS A 32 -9.55 -11.56 4.95
C HIS A 32 -10.29 -10.30 5.41
N ALA A 33 -11.14 -10.41 6.43
CA ALA A 33 -11.83 -9.29 7.06
C ALA A 33 -12.17 -9.65 8.51
N ASP A 34 -11.13 -9.79 9.32
CA ASP A 34 -11.26 -10.19 10.73
C ASP A 34 -10.77 -9.06 11.63
N ALA A 35 -11.68 -8.49 12.40
CA ALA A 35 -11.39 -7.43 13.35
C ALA A 35 -10.65 -7.92 14.60
N ALA A 36 -10.77 -9.20 14.94
CA ALA A 36 -10.20 -9.80 16.15
C ALA A 36 -8.85 -10.50 15.89
N ALA A 37 -8.50 -10.78 14.63
CA ALA A 37 -7.23 -11.37 14.27
C ALA A 37 -6.04 -10.59 14.87
N VAL A 38 -5.11 -11.32 15.49
CA VAL A 38 -3.85 -10.78 16.00
C VAL A 38 -2.71 -11.31 15.15
N SER A 39 -1.97 -10.41 14.51
CA SER A 39 -0.89 -10.79 13.57
C SER A 39 0.32 -9.88 13.72
N ALA A 40 1.49 -10.43 13.41
CA ALA A 40 2.71 -9.64 13.25
C ALA A 40 2.57 -8.73 12.02
N MET A 41 3.03 -7.49 12.13
CA MET A 41 2.95 -6.47 11.08
C MET A 41 4.27 -5.72 10.90
N VAL A 42 4.41 -5.07 9.76
CA VAL A 42 5.45 -4.08 9.46
C VAL A 42 4.77 -2.74 9.24
N ARG A 43 5.21 -1.73 9.99
CA ARG A 43 4.82 -0.33 9.81
C ARG A 43 5.94 0.42 9.10
N LEU A 44 5.62 0.99 7.95
CA LEU A 44 6.51 1.77 7.09
C LEU A 44 6.09 3.24 7.18
N THR A 45 7.00 4.12 7.60
CA THR A 45 6.76 5.57 7.65
C THR A 45 7.61 6.26 6.60
N VAL A 46 6.98 7.13 5.81
CA VAL A 46 7.64 7.90 4.76
C VAL A 46 7.96 9.33 5.21
N ALA A 47 8.87 10.02 4.52
CA ALA A 47 9.37 11.34 4.88
C ALA A 47 8.26 12.41 5.03
N GLY A 48 7.14 12.25 4.32
CA GLY A 48 5.95 13.11 4.46
C GLY A 48 5.08 12.82 5.68
N GLY A 49 5.53 11.97 6.62
CA GLY A 49 4.78 11.60 7.83
C GLY A 49 3.71 10.52 7.63
N GLY A 50 3.32 10.25 6.39
CA GLY A 50 2.42 9.14 6.05
C GLY A 50 2.98 7.79 6.49
N ALA A 51 2.10 6.87 6.87
CA ALA A 51 2.48 5.51 7.26
C ALA A 51 1.52 4.46 6.69
N SER A 52 2.07 3.28 6.37
CA SER A 52 1.34 2.10 5.97
C SER A 52 1.71 0.94 6.90
N THR A 53 0.72 0.14 7.29
CA THR A 53 0.93 -1.07 8.11
C THR A 53 0.40 -2.26 7.33
N ALA A 54 1.25 -3.26 7.13
CA ALA A 54 0.89 -4.46 6.37
C ALA A 54 1.54 -5.71 6.98
N SER A 55 1.00 -6.89 6.65
CA SER A 55 1.63 -8.14 7.04
C SER A 55 3.01 -8.30 6.34
N PRO A 56 3.97 -9.02 6.94
CA PRO A 56 5.33 -9.17 6.40
C PRO A 56 5.39 -9.59 4.92
N GLY A 57 4.49 -10.47 4.48
CA GLY A 57 4.40 -10.96 3.10
C GLY A 57 3.57 -10.10 2.14
N HIS A 58 2.97 -9.01 2.60
CA HIS A 58 2.17 -8.14 1.74
C HIS A 58 3.05 -7.45 0.71
N LEU A 59 2.73 -7.61 -0.57
CA LEU A 59 3.52 -7.04 -1.67
C LEU A 59 3.21 -5.56 -1.87
N LEU A 60 4.25 -4.73 -1.87
CA LEU A 60 4.18 -3.29 -2.08
C LEU A 60 4.97 -2.92 -3.34
N PRO A 61 4.45 -2.02 -4.20
CA PRO A 61 5.26 -1.37 -5.22
C PRO A 61 6.31 -0.47 -4.57
N VAL A 62 7.59 -0.73 -4.86
CA VAL A 62 8.73 -0.03 -4.27
C VAL A 62 9.66 0.43 -5.38
N VAL A 63 10.09 1.69 -5.32
CA VAL A 63 11.20 2.20 -6.12
C VAL A 63 12.46 2.21 -5.26
N ARG A 64 13.39 1.29 -5.54
CA ARG A 64 14.72 1.25 -4.91
C ARG A 64 15.68 2.06 -5.75
N ARG A 65 16.46 2.96 -5.14
CA ARG A 65 17.56 3.62 -5.87
C ARG A 65 18.58 2.55 -6.25
N ARG A 66 18.79 2.32 -7.55
CA ARG A 66 19.94 1.55 -8.03
C ARG A 66 21.18 2.39 -7.72
N GLY A 67 22.20 1.79 -7.09
CA GLY A 67 23.46 2.47 -6.83
C GLY A 67 24.03 3.03 -8.14
N GLY A 68 24.13 4.36 -8.22
CA GLY A 68 24.51 5.10 -9.42
C GLY A 68 23.84 6.46 -9.43
N GLY A 69 24.61 7.53 -9.22
CA GLY A 69 24.12 8.91 -9.21
C GLY A 69 23.58 9.31 -10.57
N GLY A 70 22.27 9.19 -10.76
CA GLY A 70 21.56 9.67 -11.93
C GLY A 70 20.07 9.73 -11.62
N GLY A 71 19.46 10.91 -11.77
CA GLY A 71 18.08 11.24 -11.38
C GLY A 71 16.97 10.56 -12.21
N GLY A 72 17.15 9.30 -12.62
CA GLY A 72 16.10 8.49 -13.25
C GLY A 72 15.30 7.74 -12.19
N GLY A 73 13.99 7.99 -12.11
CA GLY A 73 13.07 7.19 -11.29
C GLY A 73 13.08 5.74 -11.76
N GLY A 74 13.65 4.83 -10.98
CA GLY A 74 13.63 3.40 -11.29
C GLY A 74 12.19 2.87 -11.39
N ALA A 75 12.00 1.84 -12.21
CA ALA A 75 10.71 1.14 -12.27
C ALA A 75 10.37 0.58 -10.88
N ALA A 76 9.09 0.64 -10.52
CA ALA A 76 8.63 0.03 -9.28
C ALA A 76 8.70 -1.50 -9.39
N VAL A 77 9.18 -2.15 -8.34
CA VAL A 77 9.18 -3.60 -8.18
C VAL A 77 8.25 -3.98 -7.03
N LEU A 78 7.62 -5.15 -7.09
CA LEU A 78 6.86 -5.67 -5.95
C LEU A 78 7.82 -6.30 -4.95
N LEU A 79 7.82 -5.79 -3.71
CA LEU A 79 8.57 -6.37 -2.60
C LEU A 79 7.63 -6.71 -1.44
N PRO A 80 7.89 -7.81 -0.72
CA PRO A 80 7.27 -8.05 0.57
C PRO A 80 7.51 -6.87 1.52
N ALA A 81 6.53 -6.52 2.35
CA ALA A 81 6.65 -5.44 3.33
C ALA A 81 7.84 -5.63 4.28
N ALA A 82 8.20 -6.89 4.57
CA ALA A 82 9.37 -7.24 5.39
C ALA A 82 10.72 -6.87 4.76
N ASP A 83 10.78 -6.75 3.43
CA ASP A 83 12.01 -6.52 2.66
C ASP A 83 12.21 -5.04 2.28
N VAL A 84 11.24 -4.19 2.64
CA VAL A 84 11.34 -2.74 2.49
C VAL A 84 12.31 -2.19 3.53
N VAL A 85 13.26 -1.37 3.06
CA VAL A 85 14.29 -0.76 3.91
C VAL A 85 14.19 0.76 3.89
N VAL A 86 14.81 1.42 4.88
CA VAL A 86 14.96 2.88 4.88
C VAL A 86 15.70 3.33 3.62
N GLY A 87 15.18 4.37 2.96
CA GLY A 87 15.69 4.87 1.68
C GLY A 87 14.96 4.34 0.44
N ASP A 88 14.23 3.22 0.55
CA ASP A 88 13.26 2.82 -0.47
C ASP A 88 12.17 3.88 -0.62
N ARG A 89 11.50 3.94 -1.77
CA ARG A 89 10.40 4.89 -1.98
C ARG A 89 9.07 4.17 -2.20
N LEU A 90 8.04 4.63 -1.52
CA LEU A 90 6.66 4.15 -1.63
C LEU A 90 5.77 5.19 -2.29
N GLY A 91 4.75 4.71 -3.00
CA GLY A 91 3.70 5.57 -3.53
C GLY A 91 2.91 6.23 -2.40
N VAL A 92 2.61 7.52 -2.52
CA VAL A 92 1.82 8.26 -1.52
C VAL A 92 0.48 8.72 -2.08
N ALA A 93 -0.48 8.96 -1.17
CA ALA A 93 -1.76 9.56 -1.53
C ALA A 93 -1.51 10.95 -2.14
N GLY A 94 -2.09 11.20 -3.33
CA GLY A 94 -1.80 12.39 -4.13
C GLY A 94 -0.86 12.14 -5.32
N GLY A 95 -0.26 10.95 -5.40
CA GLY A 95 0.68 10.58 -6.46
C GLY A 95 2.13 10.86 -6.07
N GLY A 96 3.07 10.30 -6.84
CA GLY A 96 4.50 10.41 -6.58
C GLY A 96 5.03 9.43 -5.53
N TRP A 97 6.32 9.60 -5.21
CA TRP A 97 7.11 8.64 -4.43
C TRP A 97 7.80 9.32 -3.24
N SER A 98 7.55 8.82 -2.02
CA SER A 98 8.16 9.33 -0.78
C SER A 98 9.10 8.29 -0.17
N ALA A 99 10.26 8.74 0.32
CA ALA A 99 11.26 7.87 0.90
C ALA A 99 10.79 7.32 2.25
N VAL A 100 10.98 6.03 2.48
CA VAL A 100 10.83 5.38 3.78
C VAL A 100 11.92 5.89 4.71
N VAL A 101 11.52 6.47 5.83
CA VAL A 101 12.42 7.03 6.85
C VAL A 101 12.43 6.19 8.13
N ARG A 102 11.45 5.30 8.30
CA ARG A 102 11.38 4.39 9.43
C ARG A 102 10.64 3.10 9.07
N VAL A 103 11.18 1.98 9.54
CA VAL A 103 10.56 0.65 9.48
C VAL A 103 10.44 0.14 10.91
N THR A 104 9.23 -0.22 11.32
CA THR A 104 8.94 -0.76 12.67
C THR A 104 8.29 -2.13 12.53
N ARG A 105 8.86 -3.15 13.17
CA ARG A 105 8.21 -4.46 13.35
C ARG A 105 7.26 -4.37 14.53
N VAL A 106 6.01 -4.75 14.31
CA VAL A 106 4.95 -4.78 15.33
C VAL A 106 4.64 -6.24 15.59
N ALA A 107 4.96 -6.73 16.80
CA ALA A 107 4.82 -8.15 17.14
C ALA A 107 3.35 -8.61 17.16
N ALA A 108 2.44 -7.73 17.58
CA ALA A 108 1.01 -8.00 17.65
C ALA A 108 0.21 -6.74 17.29
N ALA A 109 -0.50 -6.78 16.18
CA ALA A 109 -1.51 -5.79 15.82
C ALA A 109 -2.87 -6.49 15.68
N VAL A 110 -3.93 -5.80 16.10
CA VAL A 110 -5.31 -6.28 16.02
C VAL A 110 -5.93 -5.81 14.70
N GLY A 111 -6.62 -6.73 14.02
CA GLY A 111 -7.32 -6.50 12.77
C GLY A 111 -6.49 -6.88 11.55
N LEU A 112 -7.03 -7.79 10.74
CA LEU A 112 -6.43 -8.22 9.48
C LEU A 112 -7.48 -8.13 8.36
N TYR A 113 -7.22 -7.24 7.41
CA TYR A 113 -8.08 -6.95 6.28
C TYR A 113 -7.28 -7.03 4.98
N ASN A 114 -7.82 -7.72 3.99
CA ASN A 114 -7.25 -7.77 2.64
C ASN A 114 -8.36 -7.62 1.58
N PRO A 115 -8.84 -6.37 1.36
CA PRO A 115 -9.79 -6.04 0.32
C PRO A 115 -9.14 -6.11 -1.07
N HIS A 116 -9.87 -6.69 -2.01
CA HIS A 116 -9.51 -6.77 -3.42
C HIS A 116 -10.39 -5.84 -4.23
N THR A 117 -9.78 -5.12 -5.18
CA THR A 117 -10.48 -4.22 -6.09
C THR A 117 -10.53 -4.80 -7.51
N LEU A 118 -11.52 -4.42 -8.30
CA LEU A 118 -11.65 -4.90 -9.69
C LEU A 118 -10.46 -4.52 -10.59
N ALA A 119 -9.66 -3.54 -10.18
CA ALA A 119 -8.40 -3.16 -10.83
C ALA A 119 -7.20 -4.09 -10.47
N GLY A 120 -7.45 -5.25 -9.84
CA GLY A 120 -6.42 -6.26 -9.60
C GLY A 120 -5.42 -5.95 -8.48
N GLY A 121 -5.61 -4.85 -7.74
CA GLY A 121 -4.77 -4.45 -6.61
C GLY A 121 -5.49 -4.56 -5.26
N GLY A 122 -4.71 -4.87 -4.21
CA GLY A 122 -5.14 -4.71 -2.82
C GLY A 122 -5.12 -3.24 -2.39
N CYS A 123 -6.10 -2.81 -1.59
CA CYS A 123 -6.16 -1.42 -1.14
C CYS A 123 -4.97 -1.10 -0.22
N SER A 124 -4.06 -0.20 -0.63
CA SER A 124 -3.08 0.38 0.29
C SER A 124 -3.82 1.20 1.36
N SER A 125 -3.46 1.04 2.64
CA SER A 125 -4.13 1.67 3.81
C SER A 125 -4.09 3.21 3.84
N THR A 126 -3.62 3.85 2.78
CA THR A 126 -3.46 5.30 2.62
C THR A 126 -4.54 5.94 1.74
N GLY A 127 -5.48 5.16 1.19
CA GLY A 127 -6.55 5.68 0.34
C GLY A 127 -7.81 6.07 1.13
N SER A 128 -8.11 7.37 1.19
CA SER A 128 -9.41 7.86 1.66
C SER A 128 -10.55 7.33 0.76
N PRO A 129 -11.76 7.10 1.30
CA PRO A 129 -12.94 6.77 0.50
C PRO A 129 -13.18 7.82 -0.59
N GLY A 130 -13.55 7.38 -1.80
CA GLY A 130 -13.99 8.27 -2.87
C GLY A 130 -15.45 8.70 -2.72
N PRO A 131 -15.90 9.74 -3.45
CA PRO A 131 -17.32 10.07 -3.55
C PRO A 131 -18.10 8.93 -4.22
N ASN A 132 -19.37 8.79 -3.82
CA ASN A 132 -20.34 7.87 -4.41
C ASN A 132 -20.70 8.26 -5.84
#